data_AF-A0A0S3U6C2-F1
#
_entry.id   AF-A0A0S3U6C2-F1
#
_cell.length_a   1.000
_cell.length_b   1.000
_cell.length_c   1.000
_cell.angle_alpha   90.00
_cell.angle_beta   90.00
_cell.angle_gamma   90.00
#
_symmetry.space_group_name_H-M   'P 1'
#
loop_
_entity.id
_entity.type
_entity.pdbx_description
1 polymer ?
#
loop_
_entity_poly.entity_id
_entity_poly.type
_entity_poly.pdbx_seq_one_letter_code
_entity_poly.pdbx_strand_id
1 'polypeptide(L)' 'MTELLRVAQEVRIFPLLNLDEEPSLYTQTVIETLSDQGFAVQVQSVAYEFQKGGNQMLKVNRKRSAASQFQCVRTMSSDR' A
#
# COMPACT_ATOMS: atom_id res chain seq x y z
N MET A 1 3.83 2.40 11.33
CA MET A 1 2.64 1.81 10.65
C MET A 1 2.50 0.32 10.86
N THR A 2 3.58 -0.44 10.95
CA THR A 2 3.57 -1.90 11.22
C THR A 2 2.78 -2.29 12.47
N GLU A 3 2.89 -1.55 13.58
CA GLU A 3 2.13 -1.83 14.81
C GLU A 3 0.61 -1.69 14.63
N LEU A 4 0.15 -0.72 13.84
CA LEU A 4 -1.28 -0.58 13.53
C LEU A 4 -1.76 -1.76 12.67
N LEU A 5 -0.95 -2.17 11.69
CA LEU A 5 -1.22 -3.32 10.82
C LEU A 5 -1.05 -4.67 11.52
N ARG A 6 -0.42 -4.72 12.70
CA ARG A 6 -0.38 -5.93 13.54
C ARG A 6 -1.77 -6.24 14.09
N VAL A 7 -2.51 -5.22 14.50
CA VAL A 7 -3.83 -5.33 15.15
C VAL A 7 -4.98 -5.19 14.14
N ALA A 8 -4.88 -4.25 13.21
CA ALA A 8 -5.90 -3.98 12.20
C ALA A 8 -5.63 -4.74 10.89
N GLN A 9 -6.70 -5.18 10.22
CA GLN A 9 -6.60 -5.74 8.87
C GLN A 9 -6.37 -4.66 7.81
N GLU A 10 -6.88 -3.45 8.08
CA GLU A 10 -6.87 -2.30 7.20
C GLU A 10 -6.56 -1.03 8.01
N VAL A 11 -5.70 -0.17 7.46
CA VAL A 11 -5.39 1.16 8.01
C VAL A 11 -5.66 2.19 6.93
N ARG A 12 -6.29 3.30 7.32
CA ARG A 12 -6.67 4.41 6.45
C ARG A 12 -6.05 5.70 6.97
N ILE A 13 -5.38 6.46 6.11
CA ILE A 13 -4.73 7.73 6.45
C ILE A 13 -5.33 8.82 5.57
N PHE A 14 -5.92 9.85 6.20
CA PHE A 14 -6.60 10.96 5.55
C PHE A 14 -6.40 12.25 6.36
N PRO A 15 -6.28 13.43 5.73
CA PRO A 15 -6.05 13.65 4.30
C PRO A 15 -4.60 13.34 3.89
N LEU A 16 -4.32 13.28 2.58
CA LEU A 16 -2.95 13.18 2.05
C LEU A 16 -2.34 14.54 1.69
N LEU A 17 -2.88 15.62 2.23
CA LEU A 17 -2.38 16.98 2.06
C LEU A 17 -1.68 17.50 3.33
N ASN A 18 -0.79 18.46 3.16
CA ASN A 18 -0.22 19.27 4.23
C ASN A 18 -1.14 20.47 4.55
N LEU A 19 -0.69 21.35 5.45
CA LEU A 19 -1.43 22.56 5.84
C LEU A 19 -1.54 23.60 4.72
N ASP A 20 -0.66 23.51 3.71
CA ASP A 20 -0.59 24.40 2.55
C ASP A 20 -1.37 23.84 1.33
N GLU A 21 -2.22 22.82 1.53
CA GLU A 21 -3.03 22.15 0.50
C GLU A 21 -2.19 21.39 -0.56
N GLU A 22 -0.91 21.13 -0.29
CA GLU A 22 -0.03 20.36 -1.17
C GLU A 22 0.03 18.88 -0.76
N PRO A 23 0.24 17.94 -1.72
CA PRO A 23 0.44 16.54 -1.40
C PRO A 23 1.58 16.34 -0.39
N SER A 24 1.36 15.49 0.62
CA SER A 24 2.38 15.21 1.63
C SER A 24 3.60 14.54 1.00
N LEU A 25 4.79 15.13 1.23
CA LEU A 25 6.09 14.65 0.74
C LEU A 25 6.39 13.21 1.18
N TYR A 26 5.79 12.76 2.28
CA TYR A 26 6.01 11.41 2.82
C TYR A 26 5.11 10.35 2.19
N THR A 27 4.07 10.74 1.44
CA THR A 27 3.08 9.81 0.88
C THR A 27 3.75 8.74 0.03
N GLN A 28 4.63 9.15 -0.88
CA GLN A 28 5.31 8.23 -1.80
C GLN A 28 6.26 7.29 -1.05
N THR A 29 7.08 7.82 -0.14
CA THR A 29 8.01 7.01 0.67
C THR A 29 7.27 5.98 1.52
N VAL A 30 6.11 6.34 2.09
CA VAL A 30 5.27 5.40 2.86
C VAL A 30 4.67 4.32 1.96
N ILE A 31 4.21 4.67 0.76
CA ILE A 31 3.71 3.71 -0.23
C ILE A 31 4.79 2.68 -0.58
N GLU A 32 5.99 3.14 -0.93
CA GLU A 32 7.11 2.28 -1.31
C GLU A 32 7.52 1.37 -0.15
N THR A 33 7.78 1.95 1.01
CA THR A 33 8.21 1.21 2.20
C THR A 33 7.23 0.10 2.60
N LEU A 34 5.92 0.39 2.57
CA LEU A 34 4.90 -0.58 2.93
C LEU A 34 4.67 -1.62 1.81
N SER A 35 4.81 -1.23 0.55
CA SER A 35 4.72 -2.15 -0.59
C SER A 35 5.87 -3.16 -0.56
N ASP A 36 7.09 -2.71 -0.27
CA ASP A 36 8.29 -3.54 -0.13
C ASP A 36 8.19 -4.53 1.04
N GLN A 37 7.51 -4.13 2.11
CA GLN A 37 7.18 -5.00 3.24
C GLN A 37 6.03 -5.99 2.95
N GLY A 38 5.50 -5.98 1.72
CA GLY A 38 4.45 -6.91 1.29
C GLY A 38 3.03 -6.49 1.66
N PHE A 39 2.79 -5.26 2.10
CA PHE A 39 1.43 -4.74 2.27
C PHE A 39 0.80 -4.35 0.93
N ALA A 40 -0.52 -4.33 0.87
CA ALA A 40 -1.26 -3.79 -0.28
C ALA A 40 -1.62 -2.34 0.04
N VAL A 41 -1.02 -1.39 -0.68
CA VAL A 41 -1.19 0.05 -0.45
C VAL A 41 -1.85 0.69 -1.67
N GLN A 42 -2.86 1.53 -1.46
CA GLN A 42 -3.58 2.23 -2.53
C GLN A 42 -3.96 3.65 -2.10
N VAL A 43 -3.82 4.61 -3.01
CA VAL A 43 -4.45 5.92 -2.85
C VAL A 43 -5.87 5.84 -3.42
N GLN A 44 -6.86 6.26 -2.64
CA GLN A 44 -8.27 6.25 -3.04
C GLN A 44 -8.92 7.60 -2.76
N SER A 45 -9.78 8.05 -3.67
CA SER A 45 -10.63 9.20 -3.42
C SER A 45 -11.79 8.84 -2.47
N VAL A 46 -12.17 9.77 -1.60
CA VAL A 46 -13.32 9.67 -0.69
C VAL A 46 -14.33 10.77 -1.03
N ALA A 47 -15.62 10.52 -0.75
CA ALA A 47 -16.70 11.46 -1.05
C ALA A 47 -16.73 12.70 -0.14
N TYR A 48 -15.81 12.77 0.84
CA TYR A 48 -15.70 13.85 1.81
C TYR A 48 -14.47 14.71 1.48
N GLU A 49 -14.68 16.02 1.39
CA GLU A 49 -13.64 17.01 1.04
C GLU A 49 -13.70 18.18 2.03
N PHE A 50 -12.88 18.10 3.08
CA PHE A 50 -12.80 19.16 4.11
C PHE A 50 -11.95 20.35 3.64
N GLN A 51 -10.92 20.08 2.84
CA GLN A 51 -10.02 21.05 2.22
C GLN A 51 -10.04 20.81 0.71
N LYS A 52 -9.88 21.86 -0.09
CA LYS A 52 -9.90 21.77 -1.56
C LYS A 52 -8.79 20.81 -2.03
N GLY A 53 -9.15 19.81 -2.82
CA GLY A 53 -8.23 18.75 -3.28
C GLY A 53 -7.88 17.71 -2.20
N GLY A 54 -8.36 17.89 -0.97
CA GLY A 54 -8.07 17.04 0.19
C GLY A 54 -8.95 15.81 0.29
N ASN A 55 -9.41 15.28 -0.84
CA ASN A 55 -10.34 14.15 -0.90
C ASN A 55 -9.65 12.80 -1.16
N GLN A 56 -8.33 12.72 -0.93
CA GLN A 56 -7.55 11.49 -1.09
C GLN A 56 -7.16 10.88 0.25
N MET A 57 -7.14 9.54 0.29
CA MET A 57 -6.82 8.73 1.45
C MET A 57 -5.86 7.61 1.06
N LEU A 58 -4.88 7.32 1.91
CA LEU A 58 -4.05 6.13 1.79
C LEU A 58 -4.76 4.96 2.48
N LYS A 59 -4.98 3.89 1.74
CA LYS A 59 -5.56 2.63 2.23
C LYS A 59 -4.49 1.55 2.23
N VAL A 60 -4.22 0.98 3.39
CA VAL A 60 -3.22 -0.08 3.58
C VAL A 60 -3.92 -1.34 4.08
N ASN A 61 -3.71 -2.45 3.38
CA ASN A 61 -4.24 -3.76 3.73
C ASN A 61 -3.11 -4.77 3.96
N ARG A 62 -3.30 -5.69 4.90
CA ARG A 62 -2.46 -6.90 4.96
C ARG A 62 -2.75 -7.72 3.70
N LYS A 63 -1.72 -8.03 2.91
CA LYS A 63 -1.86 -9.11 1.93
C LYS A 63 -2.10 -10.39 2.71
N ARG A 64 -3.27 -11.00 2.56
CA ARG A 64 -3.43 -12.38 3.02
C ARG A 64 -2.48 -13.20 2.16
N SER A 65 -1.56 -13.91 2.81
CA SER A 65 -0.66 -14.84 2.15
C SER A 65 -1.53 -15.85 1.40
N ALA A 66 -1.65 -15.70 0.08
CA ALA A 66 -2.01 -16.84 -0.74
C ALA A 66 -0.85 -17.82 -0.58
N ALA A 67 -1.15 -19.06 -0.17
CA ALA A 67 -0.15 -20.11 -0.07
C ALA A 67 0.71 -20.11 -1.34
N SER A 68 2.02 -20.01 -1.13
CA SER A 68 3.09 -20.01 -2.13
C SER A 68 2.73 -20.91 -3.33
N GLN A 69 2.34 -20.29 -4.45
CA GLN A 69 2.28 -21.02 -5.71
C GLN A 69 3.73 -21.20 -6.19
N PHE A 70 4.20 -22.43 -6.00
CA PHE A 70 5.28 -23.11 -6.71
C PHE A 70 5.84 -22.36 -7.92
N GLN A 71 7.10 -21.93 -7.83
CA GLN A 71 7.96 -21.84 -9.01
C GLN A 71 8.90 -23.06 -9.03
N CYS A 72 8.35 -24.25 -9.30
CA CYS A 72 9.17 -25.36 -9.77
C CYS A 72 9.27 -25.23 -11.29
N VAL A 73 10.22 -24.45 -11.80
CA VAL A 73 10.58 -24.54 -13.22
C VAL A 73 11.47 -25.77 -13.38
N ARG A 74 10.81 -26.91 -13.57
CA ARG A 74 11.46 -28.13 -14.01
C ARG A 74 11.57 -28.05 -15.54
N THR A 75 12.74 -27.71 -16.05
CA THR A 75 13.15 -28.12 -17.39
C THR A 75 14.58 -28.62 -17.33
N MET A 76 14.72 -29.93 -17.13
CA MET A 76 15.91 -30.65 -17.57
C MET A 76 15.80 -30.90 -19.08
N SER A 77 16.98 -31.08 -19.69
CA SER A 77 17.26 -31.61 -21.03
C SER A 77 17.23 -30.55 -22.15
N SER A 78 18.22 -30.47 -23.04
CA SER A 78 19.09 -31.54 -23.52
C SER A 78 20.37 -30.96 -24.14
N ASP A 79 21.48 -31.65 -23.86
CA ASP A 79 22.65 -31.80 -24.74
C ASP A 79 22.25 -31.81 -26.21
N ARG A 80 22.89 -30.94 -26.99
CA ARG A 80 23.44 -31.21 -28.32
C ARG A 80 24.61 -30.28 -28.59
#